data_AF-A0A971CYE1-F1
#
_entry.id   AF-A0A971CYE1-F1
#
_cell.length_a   1.000
_cell.length_b   1.000
_cell.length_c   1.000
_cell.angle_alpha   90.00
_cell.angle_beta   90.00
_cell.angle_gamma   90.00
#
_symmetry.space_group_name_H-M   'P 1'
#
loop_
_entity.id
_entity.type
_entity.pdbx_description
1 polymer ?
#
loop_
_entity_poly.entity_id
_entity_poly.type
_entity_poly.pdbx_seq_one_letter_code
_entity_poly.pdbx_strand_id
1 'polypeptide(L)'
;MTENDDTQILSPVGDGAVQGSSQMNAPSNTSGADGEDPDAGHTSGGRHGLRVLIAVLVAAVLVAAGVFGVRAFSGHISELRQRQALSSCEKNLAAYDSALKSFNESTAKASTTKAVTQEQVDDAQTVSDLKDALQAKVPARKDCPAAGETDQLNANATALDMAAGTLKENAGTVDKASAAVSSSQTQKGLSDAKNALNDSLTSSRSVLTSSEGKVADDASRTSLQEAITAAEKVLASNDVSDKQQYADAQSALQKAVDAVNASIKTKEEQDASHITTDSYQFDIPDYWKGRVTVQQDGDTVTVYSKQYPSRAICQLRVVETSQMTAGDIGNAMVANATLDSNRSVAIWTTRWGYVAAKGQLGGGGESIGADEAQELVDLQTGGKATYQQILDAESTGDSNSSPLLTLGDTFIQSTVFSSLKAK
;
A
#
# COMPACT_ATOMS: atom_id res chain seq x y z
N MET A 1 48.20 1.33 28.34
CA MET A 1 48.31 -0.11 28.63
C MET A 1 47.40 -0.81 27.64
N THR A 2 47.84 -1.44 26.56
CA THR A 2 49.13 -2.06 26.13
C THR A 2 49.06 -2.09 24.59
N GLU A 3 49.94 -1.43 23.85
CA GLU A 3 51.22 -1.91 23.26
C GLU A 3 51.08 -2.91 22.08
N ASN A 4 51.44 -2.40 20.88
CA ASN A 4 52.20 -2.93 19.73
C ASN A 4 52.32 -4.45 19.49
N ASP A 5 52.22 -4.90 18.21
CA ASP A 5 53.37 -4.94 17.29
C ASP A 5 52.98 -5.34 15.85
N ASP A 6 53.74 -4.82 14.89
CA ASP A 6 53.72 -5.03 13.44
C ASP A 6 54.35 -6.37 13.02
N THR A 7 53.86 -7.03 11.95
CA THR A 7 54.74 -7.46 10.81
C THR A 7 53.96 -7.91 9.57
N GLN A 8 54.54 -7.56 8.41
CA GLN A 8 54.10 -7.78 7.03
C GLN A 8 54.33 -9.22 6.49
N ILE A 9 53.66 -9.55 5.36
CA ILE A 9 54.20 -9.94 4.03
C ILE A 9 53.29 -10.95 3.27
N LEU A 10 53.20 -10.73 1.94
CA LEU A 10 52.78 -11.59 0.80
C LEU A 10 51.38 -11.39 0.17
N SER A 11 51.37 -10.59 -0.90
CA SER A 11 50.35 -10.54 -1.96
C SER A 11 50.59 -11.60 -3.04
N PRO A 12 49.55 -12.10 -3.74
CA PRO A 12 49.69 -12.73 -5.04
C PRO A 12 49.20 -11.85 -6.21
N VAL A 13 50.17 -11.50 -7.05
CA VAL A 13 50.24 -11.52 -8.52
C VAL A 13 48.94 -11.52 -9.36
N GLY A 14 48.88 -10.54 -10.27
CA GLY A 14 48.54 -10.71 -11.70
C GLY A 14 47.21 -10.10 -12.15
N ASP A 15 47.09 -9.34 -13.22
CA ASP A 15 48.05 -8.69 -14.11
C ASP A 15 47.28 -7.60 -14.88
N GLY A 16 47.95 -6.50 -15.21
CA GLY A 16 47.37 -5.29 -15.77
C GLY A 16 47.27 -5.32 -17.30
N ALA A 17 46.32 -4.55 -17.81
CA ALA A 17 46.12 -4.24 -19.23
C ALA A 17 47.22 -3.33 -19.79
N VAL A 18 47.64 -3.48 -21.05
CA VAL A 18 48.10 -2.38 -21.91
C VAL A 18 47.85 -2.65 -23.41
N GLN A 19 47.33 -1.59 -24.04
CA GLN A 19 47.31 -1.15 -25.45
C GLN A 19 48.44 -1.59 -26.40
N GLY A 20 48.12 -1.59 -27.71
CA GLY A 20 48.86 -0.74 -28.66
C GLY A 20 49.71 -1.41 -29.75
N SER A 21 49.13 -1.51 -30.96
CA SER A 21 49.71 -1.14 -32.28
C SER A 21 51.18 -1.46 -32.64
N SER A 22 51.40 -2.20 -33.74
CA SER A 22 52.03 -1.73 -35.00
C SER A 22 52.83 -2.80 -35.77
N GLN A 23 52.68 -2.74 -37.11
CA GLN A 23 53.61 -3.14 -38.19
C GLN A 23 54.00 -4.62 -38.37
N MET A 24 53.54 -5.25 -39.46
CA MET A 24 54.22 -5.36 -40.77
C MET A 24 55.51 -6.21 -40.74
N ASN A 25 55.41 -7.45 -41.21
CA ASN A 25 56.30 -7.91 -42.29
C ASN A 25 55.74 -9.17 -42.98
N ALA A 26 55.59 -9.07 -44.31
CA ALA A 26 55.51 -10.20 -45.22
C ALA A 26 56.88 -10.89 -45.35
N PRO A 27 56.96 -12.06 -45.99
CA PRO A 27 57.30 -11.97 -47.41
C PRO A 27 56.49 -12.91 -48.30
N SER A 28 56.03 -12.33 -49.40
CA SER A 28 55.75 -12.96 -50.67
C SER A 28 57.06 -13.38 -51.37
N ASN A 29 57.10 -14.60 -51.91
CA ASN A 29 57.99 -14.97 -53.02
C ASN A 29 57.23 -15.99 -53.89
N THR A 30 56.68 -15.56 -55.03
CA THR A 30 57.29 -15.58 -56.38
C THR A 30 57.24 -16.96 -57.03
N SER A 31 56.24 -17.13 -57.90
CA SER A 31 56.31 -18.00 -59.08
C SER A 31 56.42 -17.06 -60.28
N GLY A 32 57.57 -17.08 -60.97
CA GLY A 32 57.83 -16.29 -62.16
C GLY A 32 57.10 -16.85 -63.37
N ALA A 33 56.65 -15.93 -64.22
CA ALA A 33 56.04 -16.19 -65.52
C ALA A 33 57.11 -16.55 -66.57
N ASP A 34 56.82 -17.55 -67.39
CA ASP A 34 57.47 -17.80 -68.67
C ASP A 34 56.78 -16.96 -69.76
N GLY A 35 57.55 -16.40 -70.70
CA GLY A 35 57.06 -15.72 -71.90
C GLY A 35 57.20 -16.58 -73.15
N GLU A 36 56.20 -16.49 -74.04
CA GLU A 36 56.23 -16.80 -75.49
C GLU A 36 57.31 -15.93 -76.19
N ASP A 37 57.93 -16.20 -77.36
CA ASP A 37 57.73 -17.00 -78.60
C ASP A 37 59.08 -16.86 -79.42
N PRO A 38 59.25 -17.19 -80.73
CA PRO A 38 58.98 -18.40 -81.52
C PRO A 38 60.23 -18.93 -82.32
N ASP A 39 60.03 -20.07 -82.99
CA ASP A 39 60.53 -20.49 -84.32
C ASP A 39 61.99 -20.93 -84.67
N ALA A 40 62.01 -21.95 -85.55
CA ALA A 40 62.95 -22.32 -86.62
C ALA A 40 64.29 -23.09 -86.39
N GLY A 41 64.27 -24.37 -86.84
CA GLY A 41 65.33 -25.07 -87.62
C GLY A 41 66.56 -25.59 -86.87
N HIS A 42 67.13 -26.79 -87.09
CA HIS A 42 67.23 -27.62 -88.30
C HIS A 42 67.59 -29.08 -87.90
N THR A 43 67.05 -30.05 -88.67
CA THR A 43 67.48 -31.43 -89.02
C THR A 43 68.79 -31.98 -88.40
N SER A 44 69.03 -33.26 -88.12
CA SER A 44 68.57 -34.61 -88.52
C SER A 44 69.41 -35.57 -87.65
N GLY A 45 69.07 -36.79 -87.25
CA GLY A 45 68.37 -37.87 -87.93
C GLY A 45 68.75 -39.22 -87.28
N GLY A 46 67.76 -40.11 -87.13
CA GLY A 46 67.91 -41.57 -87.18
C GLY A 46 68.28 -42.35 -85.90
N ARG A 47 67.29 -42.99 -85.26
CA ARG A 47 66.93 -44.42 -85.47
C ARG A 47 65.93 -44.93 -84.39
N HIS A 48 64.77 -45.35 -84.90
CA HIS A 48 63.57 -45.90 -84.25
C HIS A 48 63.77 -47.25 -83.53
N GLY A 49 62.82 -47.61 -82.65
CA GLY A 49 62.48 -49.04 -82.50
C GLY A 49 61.59 -49.43 -81.30
N LEU A 50 62.08 -49.21 -80.07
CA LEU A 50 61.55 -49.96 -78.91
C LEU A 50 60.96 -49.09 -77.78
N ARG A 51 61.29 -47.80 -77.73
CA ARG A 51 60.93 -46.89 -76.61
C ARG A 51 59.51 -46.32 -76.70
N VAL A 52 58.88 -46.35 -77.88
CA VAL A 52 57.55 -45.77 -78.11
C VAL A 52 56.42 -46.69 -77.62
N LEU A 53 56.60 -48.02 -77.67
CA LEU A 53 55.57 -48.97 -77.23
C LEU A 53 55.43 -49.05 -75.69
N ILE A 54 56.54 -48.94 -74.95
CA ILE A 54 56.53 -48.98 -73.47
C ILE A 54 56.00 -47.66 -72.88
N ALA A 55 56.33 -46.52 -73.49
CA ALA A 55 55.83 -45.21 -73.05
C ALA A 55 54.31 -45.07 -73.23
N VAL A 56 53.75 -45.63 -74.31
CA VAL A 56 52.30 -45.60 -74.58
C VAL A 56 51.53 -46.55 -73.65
N LEU A 57 52.07 -47.73 -73.32
CA LEU A 57 51.43 -48.66 -72.36
C LEU A 57 51.46 -48.14 -70.92
N VAL A 58 52.54 -47.49 -70.48
CA VAL A 58 52.62 -46.89 -69.14
C VAL A 58 51.73 -45.65 -69.02
N ALA A 59 51.64 -44.82 -70.06
CA ALA A 59 50.71 -43.68 -70.09
C ALA A 59 49.23 -44.13 -70.09
N ALA A 60 48.88 -45.19 -70.82
CA ALA A 60 47.52 -45.73 -70.83
C ALA A 60 47.11 -46.34 -69.47
N VAL A 61 48.03 -47.01 -68.77
CA VAL A 61 47.77 -47.57 -67.42
C VAL A 61 47.65 -46.47 -66.36
N LEU A 62 48.43 -45.39 -66.45
CA LEU A 62 48.33 -44.24 -65.52
C LEU A 62 47.06 -43.41 -65.74
N VAL A 63 46.60 -43.26 -66.98
CA VAL A 63 45.32 -42.60 -67.29
C VAL A 63 44.12 -43.46 -66.85
N ALA A 64 44.19 -44.79 -67.03
CA ALA A 64 43.16 -45.70 -66.54
C ALA A 64 43.09 -45.73 -65.00
N ALA A 65 44.23 -45.74 -64.30
CA ALA A 65 44.31 -45.69 -62.84
C ALA A 65 43.92 -44.31 -62.26
N GLY A 66 44.24 -43.21 -62.94
CA GLY A 66 43.85 -41.85 -62.55
C GLY A 66 42.36 -41.58 -62.70
N VAL A 67 41.72 -42.07 -63.77
CA VAL A 67 40.28 -41.89 -64.00
C VAL A 67 39.44 -42.82 -63.12
N PHE A 68 39.86 -44.07 -62.89
CA PHE A 68 39.19 -44.97 -61.93
C PHE A 68 39.44 -44.59 -60.47
N GLY A 69 40.65 -44.14 -60.14
CA GLY A 69 41.00 -43.63 -58.81
C GLY A 69 40.16 -42.41 -58.45
N VAL A 70 40.04 -41.42 -59.33
CA VAL A 70 39.20 -40.24 -59.09
C VAL A 70 37.72 -40.61 -58.98
N ARG A 71 37.18 -41.55 -59.76
CA ARG A 71 35.75 -41.92 -59.69
C ARG A 71 35.39 -42.74 -58.45
N ALA A 72 36.29 -43.59 -57.95
CA ALA A 72 36.09 -44.37 -56.71
C ALA A 72 36.39 -43.54 -55.44
N PHE A 73 37.40 -42.66 -55.47
CA PHE A 73 37.72 -41.75 -54.36
C PHE A 73 36.70 -40.60 -54.25
N SER A 74 36.12 -40.14 -55.37
CA SER A 74 35.00 -39.17 -55.35
C SER A 74 33.73 -39.75 -54.72
N GLY A 75 33.43 -41.04 -54.94
CA GLY A 75 32.30 -41.73 -54.31
C GLY A 75 32.47 -41.84 -52.79
N HIS A 76 33.64 -42.29 -52.32
CA HIS A 76 33.91 -42.44 -50.88
C HIS A 76 34.06 -41.08 -50.15
N ILE A 77 34.58 -40.04 -50.82
CA ILE A 77 34.59 -38.67 -50.29
C ILE A 77 33.17 -38.07 -50.30
N SER A 78 32.33 -38.41 -51.27
CA SER A 78 30.94 -37.94 -51.33
C SER A 78 30.08 -38.51 -50.21
N GLU A 79 30.25 -39.79 -49.85
CA GLU A 79 29.55 -40.40 -48.70
C GLU A 79 29.97 -39.78 -47.36
N LEU A 80 31.26 -39.46 -47.20
CA LEU A 80 31.77 -38.78 -45.99
C LEU A 80 31.22 -37.35 -45.88
N ARG A 81 31.22 -36.58 -46.98
CA ARG A 81 30.65 -35.23 -47.02
C ARG A 81 29.15 -35.22 -46.80
N GLN A 82 28.44 -36.20 -47.35
CA GLN A 82 27.00 -36.33 -47.14
C GLN A 82 26.68 -36.67 -45.68
N ARG A 83 27.41 -37.61 -45.05
CA ARG A 83 27.24 -37.91 -43.62
C ARG A 83 27.56 -36.70 -42.73
N GLN A 84 28.56 -35.90 -43.08
CA GLN A 84 28.89 -34.68 -42.36
C GLN A 84 27.81 -33.60 -42.54
N ALA A 85 27.31 -33.39 -43.77
CA ALA A 85 26.22 -32.46 -44.05
C ALA A 85 24.91 -32.86 -43.36
N LEU A 86 24.61 -34.17 -43.33
CA LEU A 86 23.46 -34.71 -42.60
C LEU A 86 23.59 -34.48 -41.08
N SER A 87 24.75 -34.80 -40.49
CA SER A 87 25.00 -34.57 -39.06
C SER A 87 24.90 -33.09 -38.68
N SER A 88 25.45 -32.18 -39.50
CA SER A 88 25.28 -30.73 -39.30
C SER A 88 23.83 -30.28 -39.41
N CYS A 89 23.07 -30.83 -40.37
CA CYS A 89 21.63 -30.58 -40.49
C CYS A 89 20.88 -31.05 -39.24
N GLU A 90 21.11 -32.28 -38.76
CA GLU A 90 20.48 -32.83 -37.55
C GLU A 90 20.83 -32.03 -36.30
N LYS A 91 22.08 -31.59 -36.16
CA LYS A 91 22.51 -30.73 -35.06
C LYS A 91 21.74 -29.40 -35.06
N ASN A 92 21.62 -28.75 -36.22
CA ASN A 92 20.90 -27.48 -36.32
C ASN A 92 19.39 -27.67 -36.18
N LEU A 93 18.85 -28.83 -36.57
CA LEU A 93 17.47 -29.22 -36.33
C LEU A 93 17.18 -29.34 -34.83
N ALA A 94 18.06 -30.02 -34.07
CA ALA A 94 17.95 -30.10 -32.62
C ALA A 94 18.09 -28.73 -31.95
N ALA A 95 18.95 -27.85 -32.48
CA ALA A 95 19.08 -26.47 -32.00
C ALA A 95 17.81 -25.64 -32.28
N TYR A 96 17.19 -25.81 -33.44
CA TYR A 96 15.89 -25.21 -33.78
C TYR A 96 14.79 -25.71 -32.84
N ASP A 97 14.65 -27.02 -32.67
CA ASP A 97 13.61 -27.62 -31.81
C ASP A 97 13.77 -27.15 -30.35
N SER A 98 15.03 -27.02 -29.88
CA SER A 98 15.33 -26.44 -28.56
C SER A 98 14.97 -24.96 -28.46
N ALA A 99 15.30 -24.16 -29.48
CA ALA A 99 14.96 -22.74 -29.52
C ALA A 99 13.44 -22.51 -29.59
N LEU A 100 12.72 -23.35 -30.34
CA LEU A 100 11.26 -23.33 -30.40
C LEU A 100 10.63 -23.66 -29.05
N LYS A 101 11.17 -24.66 -28.36
CA LYS A 101 10.77 -24.98 -26.97
C LYS A 101 10.98 -23.78 -26.05
N SER A 102 12.16 -23.15 -26.06
CA SER A 102 12.43 -21.96 -25.25
C SER A 102 11.50 -20.79 -25.57
N PHE A 103 11.24 -20.51 -26.84
CA PHE A 103 10.27 -19.49 -27.25
C PHE A 103 8.85 -19.76 -26.73
N ASN A 104 8.39 -21.01 -26.82
CA ASN A 104 7.09 -21.41 -26.28
C ASN A 104 7.05 -21.30 -24.75
N GLU A 105 8.14 -21.62 -24.04
CA GLU A 105 8.24 -21.44 -22.59
C GLU A 105 8.21 -19.96 -22.18
N SER A 106 8.93 -19.07 -22.89
CA SER A 106 8.88 -17.61 -22.67
C SER A 106 7.48 -17.06 -22.94
N THR A 107 6.83 -17.51 -24.03
CA THR A 107 5.44 -17.16 -24.35
C THR A 107 4.48 -17.62 -23.26
N ALA A 108 4.68 -18.83 -22.71
CA ALA A 108 3.89 -19.35 -21.61
C ALA A 108 4.12 -18.57 -20.31
N LYS A 109 5.36 -18.18 -19.99
CA LYS A 109 5.66 -17.33 -18.81
C LYS A 109 5.01 -15.96 -18.93
N ALA A 110 5.08 -15.34 -20.10
CA ALA A 110 4.45 -14.07 -20.41
C ALA A 110 2.91 -14.12 -20.40
N SER A 111 2.29 -15.30 -20.34
CA SER A 111 0.83 -15.41 -20.25
C SER A 111 0.24 -14.82 -18.97
N THR A 112 1.02 -14.75 -17.87
CA THR A 112 0.59 -14.13 -16.61
C THR A 112 0.48 -12.61 -16.72
N THR A 113 1.37 -11.98 -17.49
CA THR A 113 1.38 -10.53 -17.77
C THR A 113 0.51 -10.17 -18.97
N LYS A 114 0.15 -11.12 -19.84
CA LYS A 114 -0.73 -10.89 -21.00
C LYS A 114 -2.12 -10.36 -20.63
N ALA A 115 -2.63 -10.69 -19.44
CA ALA A 115 -3.92 -10.19 -18.96
C ALA A 115 -3.85 -8.74 -18.45
N VAL A 116 -2.64 -8.18 -18.30
CA VAL A 116 -2.42 -6.83 -17.83
C VAL A 116 -2.85 -5.84 -18.91
N THR A 117 -3.66 -4.88 -18.49
CA THR A 117 -4.18 -3.81 -19.36
C THR A 117 -3.33 -2.55 -19.28
N GLN A 118 -3.50 -1.65 -20.23
CA GLN A 118 -2.74 -0.39 -20.27
C GLN A 118 -2.99 0.49 -19.04
N GLU A 119 -4.16 0.36 -18.41
CA GLU A 119 -4.52 1.10 -17.20
C GLU A 119 -3.84 0.55 -15.93
N GLN A 120 -3.29 -0.67 -15.99
CA GLN A 120 -2.68 -1.35 -14.85
C GLN A 120 -1.15 -1.21 -14.80
N VAL A 121 -0.57 -0.47 -15.75
CA VAL A 121 0.86 -0.17 -15.84
C VAL A 121 1.09 1.33 -15.82
N ASP A 122 2.29 1.75 -15.43
CA ASP A 122 2.69 3.16 -15.45
C ASP A 122 3.01 3.61 -16.88
N ASP A 123 3.51 2.68 -17.70
CA ASP A 123 3.86 2.87 -19.11
C ASP A 123 3.05 1.91 -19.98
N ALA A 124 1.99 2.46 -20.59
CA ALA A 124 1.10 1.74 -21.49
C ALA A 124 1.81 1.13 -22.72
N GLN A 125 2.98 1.65 -23.10
CA GLN A 125 3.76 1.11 -24.21
C GLN A 125 4.28 -0.29 -23.92
N THR A 126 4.61 -0.60 -22.66
CA THR A 126 5.10 -1.94 -22.27
C THR A 126 4.10 -3.06 -22.59
N VAL A 127 2.80 -2.79 -22.45
CA VAL A 127 1.72 -3.73 -22.80
C VAL A 127 1.63 -3.92 -24.32
N SER A 128 1.79 -2.84 -25.09
CA SER A 128 1.83 -2.89 -26.56
C SER A 128 3.05 -3.67 -27.07
N ASP A 129 4.23 -3.40 -26.51
CA ASP A 129 5.48 -4.07 -26.88
C ASP A 129 5.42 -5.57 -26.57
N LEU A 130 4.82 -5.95 -25.44
CA LEU A 130 4.58 -7.36 -25.11
C LEU A 130 3.64 -8.02 -26.13
N LYS A 131 2.55 -7.33 -26.51
CA LYS A 131 1.61 -7.83 -27.51
C LYS A 131 2.28 -8.03 -28.87
N ASP A 132 3.16 -7.11 -29.28
CA ASP A 132 3.89 -7.21 -30.55
C ASP A 132 4.94 -8.32 -30.51
N ALA A 133 5.67 -8.45 -29.40
CA ALA A 133 6.63 -9.55 -29.20
C ALA A 133 5.96 -10.94 -29.26
N LEU A 134 4.75 -11.07 -28.72
CA LEU A 134 3.96 -12.31 -28.76
C LEU A 134 3.42 -12.65 -30.16
N GLN A 135 3.39 -11.68 -31.09
CA GLN A 135 2.97 -11.87 -32.47
C GLN A 135 4.16 -12.15 -33.41
N ALA A 136 5.38 -12.24 -32.89
CA ALA A 136 6.57 -12.50 -33.68
C ALA A 136 6.42 -13.81 -34.49
N LYS A 137 6.78 -13.74 -35.78
CA LYS A 137 6.63 -14.86 -36.70
C LYS A 137 7.56 -16.01 -36.32
N VAL A 138 7.01 -17.21 -36.16
CA VAL A 138 7.78 -18.46 -35.98
C VAL A 138 8.36 -18.89 -37.33
N PRO A 139 9.70 -18.98 -37.49
CA PRO A 139 10.31 -19.45 -38.72
C PRO A 139 9.96 -20.91 -39.01
N ALA A 140 9.84 -21.26 -40.29
CA ALA A 140 9.46 -22.61 -40.71
C ALA A 140 10.58 -23.63 -40.40
N ARG A 141 10.20 -24.75 -39.78
CA ARG A 141 11.06 -25.91 -39.61
C ARG A 141 11.45 -26.51 -40.97
N LYS A 142 12.67 -27.00 -41.09
CA LYS A 142 13.17 -27.78 -42.24
C LYS A 142 13.49 -29.20 -41.81
N ASP A 143 13.47 -30.14 -42.75
CA ASP A 143 13.77 -31.55 -42.49
C ASP A 143 15.17 -31.93 -42.99
N CYS A 144 15.76 -32.97 -42.40
CA CYS A 144 17.08 -33.50 -42.74
C CYS A 144 16.94 -34.95 -43.25
N PRO A 145 16.59 -35.17 -44.54
CA PRO A 145 16.35 -36.50 -45.07
C PRO A 145 17.63 -37.33 -45.18
N ALA A 146 17.54 -38.62 -44.81
CA ALA A 146 18.68 -39.56 -44.80
C ALA A 146 19.35 -39.78 -46.17
N ALA A 147 18.59 -39.64 -47.26
CA ALA A 147 19.08 -39.76 -48.64
C ALA A 147 19.18 -38.39 -49.35
N GLY A 148 19.30 -37.29 -48.59
CA GLY A 148 19.36 -35.94 -49.15
C GLY A 148 20.67 -35.64 -49.89
N GLU A 149 20.62 -34.77 -50.88
CA GLU A 149 21.81 -34.22 -51.54
C GLU A 149 22.58 -33.29 -50.59
N THR A 150 23.91 -33.33 -50.66
CA THR A 150 24.80 -32.57 -49.76
C THR A 150 24.50 -31.07 -49.75
N ASP A 151 24.24 -30.48 -50.92
CA ASP A 151 23.94 -29.04 -51.04
C ASP A 151 22.59 -28.68 -50.38
N GLN A 152 21.59 -29.55 -50.53
CA GLN A 152 20.29 -29.39 -49.88
C GLN A 152 20.41 -29.53 -48.36
N LEU A 153 21.18 -30.50 -47.86
CA LEU A 153 21.42 -30.69 -46.43
C LEU A 153 22.15 -29.50 -45.82
N ASN A 154 23.15 -28.95 -46.51
CA ASN A 154 23.85 -27.74 -46.08
C ASN A 154 22.93 -26.51 -46.09
N ALA A 155 22.12 -26.32 -47.14
CA ALA A 155 21.15 -25.23 -47.20
C ALA A 155 20.10 -25.32 -46.08
N ASN A 156 19.60 -26.52 -45.79
CA ASN A 156 18.69 -26.77 -44.67
C ASN A 156 19.37 -26.51 -43.33
N ALA A 157 20.62 -26.94 -43.15
CA ALA A 157 21.39 -26.69 -41.93
C ALA A 157 21.53 -25.18 -41.67
N THR A 158 21.88 -24.37 -42.68
CA THR A 158 21.98 -22.91 -42.56
C THR A 158 20.62 -22.27 -42.28
N ALA A 159 19.55 -22.71 -42.94
CA ALA A 159 18.20 -22.20 -42.69
C ALA A 159 17.71 -22.51 -41.27
N LEU A 160 18.00 -23.71 -40.75
CA LEU A 160 17.68 -24.11 -39.38
C LEU A 160 18.48 -23.31 -38.35
N ASP A 161 19.75 -23.02 -38.62
CA ASP A 161 20.59 -22.19 -37.74
C ASP A 161 20.06 -20.76 -37.63
N MET A 162 19.75 -20.12 -38.77
CA MET A 162 19.13 -18.79 -38.81
C MET A 162 17.78 -18.78 -38.09
N ALA A 163 16.94 -19.79 -38.34
CA ALA A 163 15.65 -19.94 -37.69
C ALA A 163 15.77 -20.12 -36.16
N ALA A 164 16.76 -20.91 -35.71
CA ALA A 164 17.06 -21.07 -34.29
C ALA A 164 17.55 -19.75 -33.67
N GLY A 165 18.36 -18.97 -34.40
CA GLY A 165 18.79 -17.63 -34.01
C GLY A 165 17.61 -16.67 -33.82
N THR A 166 16.72 -16.57 -34.81
CA THR A 166 15.50 -15.76 -34.74
C THR A 166 14.59 -16.18 -33.58
N LEU A 167 14.42 -17.48 -33.35
CA LEU A 167 13.59 -17.96 -32.22
C LEU A 167 14.18 -17.58 -30.86
N LYS A 168 15.51 -17.66 -30.70
CA LYS A 168 16.19 -17.21 -29.48
C LYS A 168 16.05 -15.71 -29.27
N GLU A 169 16.18 -14.92 -30.34
CA GLU A 169 15.98 -13.46 -30.28
C GLU A 169 14.54 -13.11 -29.92
N ASN A 170 13.55 -13.74 -30.56
CA ASN A 170 12.14 -13.57 -30.23
C ASN A 170 11.85 -13.96 -28.77
N ALA A 171 12.41 -15.06 -28.28
CA ALA A 171 12.26 -15.48 -26.87
C ALA A 171 12.82 -14.42 -25.91
N GLY A 172 14.02 -13.90 -26.19
CA GLY A 172 14.62 -12.82 -25.41
C GLY A 172 13.82 -11.52 -25.45
N THR A 173 13.19 -11.19 -26.57
CA THR A 173 12.30 -10.03 -26.70
C THR A 173 11.03 -10.21 -25.87
N VAL A 174 10.40 -11.39 -25.90
CA VAL A 174 9.22 -11.70 -25.07
C VAL A 174 9.57 -11.62 -23.58
N ASP A 175 10.70 -12.19 -23.15
CA ASP A 175 11.13 -12.14 -21.75
C ASP A 175 11.38 -10.70 -21.27
N LYS A 176 12.06 -9.89 -22.09
CA LYS A 176 12.30 -8.46 -21.79
C LYS A 176 11.00 -7.66 -21.72
N ALA A 177 10.10 -7.83 -22.68
CA ALA A 177 8.82 -7.13 -22.70
C ALA A 177 7.95 -7.54 -21.50
N SER A 178 7.94 -8.83 -21.14
CA SER A 178 7.22 -9.29 -19.96
C SER A 178 7.81 -8.74 -18.65
N ALA A 179 9.13 -8.65 -18.54
CA ALA A 179 9.77 -8.03 -17.39
C ALA A 179 9.47 -6.52 -17.31
N ALA A 180 9.47 -5.82 -18.45
CA ALA A 180 9.12 -4.41 -18.53
C ALA A 180 7.68 -4.14 -18.07
N VAL A 181 6.70 -4.96 -18.48
CA VAL A 181 5.32 -4.89 -17.98
C VAL A 181 5.28 -5.05 -16.47
N SER A 182 5.92 -6.09 -15.90
CA SER A 182 5.94 -6.31 -14.45
C SER A 182 6.58 -5.16 -13.66
N SER A 183 7.68 -4.60 -14.16
CA SER A 183 8.32 -3.41 -13.58
C SER A 183 7.38 -2.21 -13.63
N SER A 184 6.70 -2.01 -14.76
CA SER A 184 5.75 -0.92 -14.94
C SER A 184 4.51 -1.03 -14.04
N GLN A 185 4.01 -2.25 -13.79
CA GLN A 185 2.95 -2.48 -12.80
C GLN A 185 3.40 -2.14 -11.38
N THR A 186 4.63 -2.54 -11.02
CA THR A 186 5.19 -2.25 -9.69
C THR A 186 5.34 -0.74 -9.50
N GLN A 187 5.85 -0.05 -10.52
CA GLN A 187 5.97 1.40 -10.53
C GLN A 187 4.61 2.09 -10.44
N LYS A 188 3.60 1.62 -11.16
CA LYS A 188 2.23 2.13 -11.01
C LYS A 188 1.73 1.98 -9.58
N GLY A 189 1.89 0.79 -8.98
CA GLY A 189 1.47 0.55 -7.60
C GLY A 189 2.14 1.49 -6.61
N LEU A 190 3.41 1.84 -6.84
CA LEU A 190 4.14 2.82 -6.04
C LEU A 190 3.62 4.25 -6.26
N SER A 191 3.37 4.63 -7.51
CA SER A 191 2.80 5.94 -7.90
C SER A 191 1.40 6.15 -7.32
N ASP A 192 0.53 5.15 -7.45
CA ASP A 192 -0.82 5.18 -6.89
C ASP A 192 -0.78 5.30 -5.35
N ALA A 193 0.10 4.55 -4.67
CA ALA A 193 0.27 4.65 -3.21
C ALA A 193 0.81 6.03 -2.78
N LYS A 194 1.74 6.60 -3.55
CA LYS A 194 2.26 7.95 -3.32
C LYS A 194 1.18 9.01 -3.48
N ASN A 195 0.38 8.93 -4.54
CA ASN A 195 -0.74 9.84 -4.79
C ASN A 195 -1.79 9.73 -3.67
N ALA A 196 -2.13 8.51 -3.25
CA ALA A 196 -3.06 8.29 -2.16
C ALA A 196 -2.55 8.89 -0.83
N LEU A 197 -1.25 8.81 -0.53
CA LEU A 197 -0.68 9.49 0.65
C LEU A 197 -0.77 11.02 0.53
N ASN A 198 -0.55 11.57 -0.67
CA ASN A 198 -0.67 13.01 -0.91
C ASN A 198 -2.11 13.51 -0.74
N ASP A 199 -3.11 12.72 -1.15
CA ASP A 199 -4.53 13.00 -0.92
C ASP A 199 -4.89 12.94 0.57
N SER A 200 -4.38 11.92 1.29
CA SER A 200 -4.51 11.83 2.75
C SER A 200 -3.89 13.04 3.44
N LEU A 201 -2.71 13.50 3.03
CA LEU A 201 -2.07 14.71 3.56
C LEU A 201 -2.92 15.96 3.37
N THR A 202 -3.50 16.12 2.18
CA THR A 202 -4.39 17.25 1.89
C THR A 202 -5.60 17.24 2.81
N SER A 203 -6.21 16.07 3.00
CA SER A 203 -7.35 15.88 3.91
C SER A 203 -6.96 16.13 5.38
N SER A 204 -5.83 15.58 5.83
CA SER A 204 -5.29 15.78 7.18
C SER A 204 -4.98 17.25 7.49
N ARG A 205 -4.39 17.99 6.54
CA ARG A 205 -4.17 19.44 6.70
C ARG A 205 -5.49 20.20 6.81
N SER A 206 -6.50 19.84 6.03
CA SER A 206 -7.83 20.43 6.15
C SER A 206 -8.43 20.20 7.54
N VAL A 207 -8.33 18.98 8.07
CA VAL A 207 -8.78 18.65 9.44
C VAL A 207 -8.01 19.45 10.49
N LEU A 208 -6.69 19.57 10.34
CA LEU A 208 -5.86 20.36 11.24
C LEU A 208 -6.26 21.83 11.23
N THR A 209 -6.56 22.42 10.08
CA THR A 209 -7.07 23.81 10.02
C THR A 209 -8.47 23.92 10.61
N SER A 210 -9.41 23.04 10.23
CA SER A 210 -10.81 23.16 10.63
C SER A 210 -11.08 22.89 12.10
N SER A 211 -10.17 22.19 12.78
CA SER A 211 -10.27 21.79 14.20
C SER A 211 -9.72 22.82 15.19
N GLU A 212 -9.23 23.98 14.72
CA GLU A 212 -8.68 25.02 15.59
C GLU A 212 -9.72 25.56 16.57
N GLY A 213 -9.39 25.53 17.88
CA GLY A 213 -10.29 25.94 18.96
C GLY A 213 -11.51 25.03 19.19
N LYS A 214 -11.59 23.91 18.46
CA LYS A 214 -12.73 22.98 18.49
C LYS A 214 -12.43 21.64 19.13
N VAL A 215 -11.21 21.41 19.59
CA VAL A 215 -10.81 20.17 20.27
C VAL A 215 -10.88 20.33 21.79
N ALA A 216 -11.22 19.27 22.51
CA ALA A 216 -11.17 19.25 23.98
C ALA A 216 -9.73 19.11 24.49
N ASP A 217 -8.88 18.44 23.70
CA ASP A 217 -7.46 18.21 23.98
C ASP A 217 -6.61 18.62 22.77
N ASP A 218 -5.79 19.66 22.96
CA ASP A 218 -4.85 20.16 21.96
C ASP A 218 -3.74 19.15 21.62
N ALA A 219 -3.47 18.16 22.48
CA ALA A 219 -2.51 17.11 22.17
C ALA A 219 -2.93 16.30 20.94
N SER A 220 -4.24 16.15 20.69
CA SER A 220 -4.76 15.48 19.47
C SER A 220 -4.33 16.20 18.19
N ARG A 221 -4.33 17.55 18.19
CA ARG A 221 -3.86 18.37 17.05
C ARG A 221 -2.34 18.26 16.89
N THR A 222 -1.60 18.24 18.00
CA THR A 222 -0.14 18.03 17.99
C THR A 222 0.21 16.68 17.35
N SER A 223 -0.46 15.60 17.72
CA SER A 223 -0.24 14.28 17.09
C SER A 223 -0.57 14.27 15.60
N LEU A 224 -1.62 14.98 15.17
CA LEU A 224 -1.92 15.13 13.74
C LEU A 224 -0.83 15.92 13.00
N GLN A 225 -0.32 17.00 13.60
CA GLN A 225 0.79 17.77 13.03
C GLN A 225 2.07 16.92 12.88
N GLU A 226 2.41 16.10 13.89
CA GLU A 226 3.54 15.17 13.85
C GLU A 226 3.37 14.10 12.76
N ALA A 227 2.16 13.53 12.64
CA ALA A 227 1.85 12.55 11.60
C ALA A 227 1.95 13.16 10.18
N ILE A 228 1.48 14.40 10.00
CA ILE A 228 1.65 15.17 8.75
C ILE A 228 3.13 15.33 8.40
N THR A 229 3.96 15.78 9.34
CA THR A 229 5.40 15.95 9.11
C THR A 229 6.09 14.61 8.80
N ALA A 230 5.71 13.52 9.47
CA ALA A 230 6.23 12.19 9.18
C ALA A 230 5.85 11.71 7.77
N ALA A 231 4.59 11.90 7.36
CA ALA A 231 4.11 11.57 6.01
C ALA A 231 4.79 12.40 4.92
N GLU A 232 5.02 13.70 5.15
CA GLU A 232 5.77 14.57 4.25
C GLU A 232 7.22 14.08 4.05
N LYS A 233 7.86 13.59 5.11
CA LYS A 233 9.19 12.99 5.02
C LYS A 233 9.20 11.72 4.16
N VAL A 234 8.17 10.89 4.26
CA VAL A 234 8.01 9.70 3.40
C VAL A 234 7.85 10.12 1.93
N LEU A 235 7.06 11.16 1.63
CA LEU A 235 6.90 11.67 0.27
C LEU A 235 8.18 12.30 -0.31
N ALA A 236 8.98 12.96 0.53
CA ALA A 236 10.22 13.60 0.13
C ALA A 236 11.39 12.61 -0.07
N SER A 237 11.26 11.38 0.43
CA SER A 237 12.28 10.34 0.28
C SER A 237 12.25 9.74 -1.12
N ASN A 238 13.42 9.70 -1.77
CA ASN A 238 13.62 9.00 -3.03
C ASN A 238 13.92 7.50 -2.86
N ASP A 239 14.10 7.05 -1.61
CA ASP A 239 14.50 5.66 -1.29
C ASP A 239 13.30 4.74 -1.04
N VAL A 240 12.07 5.27 -1.12
CA VAL A 240 10.84 4.50 -0.91
C VAL A 240 10.60 3.63 -2.15
N SER A 241 10.94 2.35 -2.02
CA SER A 241 10.71 1.32 -3.03
C SER A 241 9.60 0.33 -2.64
N ASP A 242 9.17 0.35 -1.39
CA ASP A 242 8.08 -0.47 -0.87
C ASP A 242 6.82 0.37 -0.64
N LYS A 243 5.74 0.01 -1.34
CA LYS A 243 4.42 0.64 -1.17
C LYS A 243 3.89 0.57 0.27
N GLN A 244 4.36 -0.38 1.07
CA GLN A 244 3.96 -0.50 2.48
C GLN A 244 4.32 0.75 3.29
N GLN A 245 5.43 1.42 2.98
CA GLN A 245 5.83 2.64 3.69
C GLN A 245 4.83 3.80 3.48
N TYR A 246 4.26 3.91 2.28
CA TYR A 246 3.17 4.86 2.03
C TYR A 246 1.90 4.48 2.78
N ALA A 247 1.53 3.19 2.78
CA ALA A 247 0.35 2.70 3.48
C ALA A 247 0.44 2.88 5.02
N ASP A 248 1.62 2.70 5.60
CA ASP A 248 1.87 2.92 7.02
C ASP A 248 1.71 4.40 7.39
N ALA A 249 2.24 5.30 6.55
CA ALA A 249 2.09 6.74 6.72
C ALA A 249 0.61 7.17 6.60
N GLN A 250 -0.14 6.62 5.64
CA GLN A 250 -1.58 6.85 5.51
C GLN A 250 -2.35 6.38 6.75
N SER A 251 -2.01 5.20 7.27
CA SER A 251 -2.64 4.64 8.47
C SER A 251 -2.36 5.50 9.71
N ALA A 252 -1.14 6.02 9.85
CA ALA A 252 -0.77 6.95 10.91
C ALA A 252 -1.56 8.28 10.81
N LEU A 253 -1.70 8.84 9.61
CA LEU A 253 -2.51 10.03 9.37
C LEU A 253 -3.98 9.79 9.73
N GLN A 254 -4.57 8.68 9.28
CA GLN A 254 -5.97 8.35 9.57
C GLN A 254 -6.21 8.24 11.08
N LYS A 255 -5.33 7.53 11.80
CA LYS A 255 -5.43 7.39 13.26
C LYS A 255 -5.37 8.75 13.97
N ALA A 256 -4.52 9.66 13.51
CA ALA A 256 -4.42 10.99 14.09
C ALA A 256 -5.65 11.87 13.77
N VAL A 257 -6.19 11.76 12.56
CA VAL A 257 -7.45 12.41 12.17
C VAL A 257 -8.61 11.92 13.03
N ASP A 258 -8.72 10.61 13.25
CA ASP A 258 -9.76 10.02 14.09
C ASP A 258 -9.66 10.51 15.55
N ALA A 259 -8.44 10.64 16.07
CA ALA A 259 -8.20 11.20 17.40
C ALA A 259 -8.64 12.67 17.51
N VAL A 260 -8.37 13.49 16.49
CA VAL A 260 -8.86 14.88 16.43
C VAL A 260 -10.38 14.92 16.39
N ASN A 261 -11.02 14.12 15.54
CA ASN A 261 -12.47 14.07 15.43
C ASN A 261 -13.13 13.60 16.74
N ALA A 262 -12.54 12.62 17.44
CA ALA A 262 -12.98 12.21 18.76
C ALA A 262 -12.84 13.32 19.82
N SER A 263 -11.77 14.10 19.74
CA SER A 263 -11.54 15.26 20.61
C SER A 263 -12.54 16.40 20.33
N ILE A 264 -12.89 16.63 19.07
CA ILE A 264 -13.95 17.58 18.67
C ILE A 264 -15.29 17.15 19.27
N LYS A 265 -15.67 15.89 19.07
CA LYS A 265 -16.92 15.36 19.61
C LYS A 265 -16.97 15.49 21.14
N THR A 266 -15.87 15.19 21.82
CA THR A 266 -15.76 15.38 23.28
C THR A 266 -16.00 16.84 23.67
N LYS A 267 -15.42 17.79 22.92
CA LYS A 267 -15.66 19.22 23.18
C LYS A 267 -17.10 19.62 22.93
N GLU A 268 -17.70 19.18 21.84
CA GLU A 268 -19.11 19.46 21.53
C GLU A 268 -20.03 18.95 22.65
N GLU A 269 -19.75 17.77 23.20
CA GLU A 269 -20.48 17.20 24.34
C GLU A 269 -20.26 17.98 25.64
N GLN A 270 -19.05 18.48 25.88
CA GLN A 270 -18.72 19.34 27.02
C GLN A 270 -19.43 20.70 26.90
N ASP A 271 -19.33 21.37 25.75
CA ASP A 271 -19.94 22.66 25.47
C ASP A 271 -21.47 22.56 25.55
N ALA A 272 -22.08 21.45 25.08
CA ALA A 272 -23.53 21.22 25.19
C ALA A 272 -24.00 21.00 26.65
N SER A 273 -23.10 20.64 27.56
CA SER A 273 -23.41 20.41 28.97
C SER A 273 -23.06 21.60 29.85
N HIS A 274 -22.30 22.57 29.33
CA HIS A 274 -21.91 23.77 30.06
C HIS A 274 -22.97 24.86 29.94
N ILE A 275 -23.55 25.27 31.06
CA ILE A 275 -24.55 26.34 31.11
C ILE A 275 -23.89 27.62 31.60
N THR A 276 -24.08 28.71 30.85
CA THR A 276 -23.56 30.03 31.19
C THR A 276 -24.70 31.06 31.23
N THR A 277 -24.76 31.82 32.32
CA THR A 277 -25.64 32.98 32.52
C THR A 277 -24.80 34.25 32.59
N ASP A 278 -25.43 35.39 32.90
CA ASP A 278 -24.69 36.63 33.10
C ASP A 278 -23.94 36.61 34.44
N SER A 279 -24.53 36.02 35.48
CA SER A 279 -23.96 36.03 36.84
C SER A 279 -23.17 34.77 37.21
N TYR A 280 -23.43 33.62 36.58
CA TYR A 280 -22.78 32.35 36.93
C TYR A 280 -22.72 31.35 35.78
N GLN A 281 -21.95 30.28 35.95
CA GLN A 281 -21.89 29.12 35.07
C GLN A 281 -21.87 27.83 35.87
N PHE A 282 -22.34 26.72 35.29
CA PHE A 282 -22.31 25.39 35.90
C PHE A 282 -22.41 24.30 34.82
N ASP A 283 -22.14 23.05 35.19
CA ASP A 283 -22.21 21.91 34.27
C ASP A 283 -23.42 21.02 34.57
N ILE A 284 -24.09 20.55 33.51
CA ILE A 284 -25.10 19.49 33.58
C ILE A 284 -24.38 18.17 33.90
N PRO A 285 -24.81 17.43 34.95
CA PRO A 285 -24.18 16.18 35.33
C PRO A 285 -24.22 15.14 34.21
N ASP A 286 -23.18 14.31 34.07
CA ASP A 286 -23.11 13.25 33.06
C ASP A 286 -24.34 12.32 33.11
N TYR A 287 -24.84 12.02 34.32
CA TYR A 287 -26.01 11.18 34.53
C TYR A 287 -27.31 11.74 33.92
N TRP A 288 -27.36 13.06 33.68
CA TRP A 288 -28.52 13.76 33.11
C TRP A 288 -28.43 13.92 31.59
N LYS A 289 -27.26 13.68 30.98
CA LYS A 289 -27.06 13.85 29.54
C LYS A 289 -28.09 13.05 28.73
N GLY A 290 -28.81 13.73 27.85
CA GLY A 290 -29.86 13.14 27.02
C GLY A 290 -31.21 12.91 27.71
N ARG A 291 -31.30 13.06 29.05
CA ARG A 291 -32.50 12.83 29.88
C ARG A 291 -33.15 14.10 30.40
N VAL A 292 -32.46 15.24 30.33
CA VAL A 292 -33.00 16.54 30.77
C VAL A 292 -33.09 17.53 29.61
N THR A 293 -33.86 18.59 29.82
CA THR A 293 -33.87 19.80 29.00
C THR A 293 -33.59 21.00 29.89
N VAL A 294 -32.93 22.03 29.36
CA VAL A 294 -32.57 23.22 30.13
C VAL A 294 -33.32 24.41 29.56
N GLN A 295 -33.99 25.16 30.42
CA GLN A 295 -34.62 26.44 30.09
C GLN A 295 -33.91 27.54 30.87
N GLN A 296 -33.43 28.55 30.15
CA GLN A 296 -32.74 29.71 30.71
C GLN A 296 -33.57 30.97 30.46
N ASP A 297 -33.86 31.71 31.52
CA ASP A 297 -34.49 33.03 31.51
C ASP A 297 -33.62 34.00 32.34
N GLY A 298 -32.72 34.69 31.64
CA GLY A 298 -31.65 35.50 32.26
C GLY A 298 -30.77 34.67 33.19
N ASP A 299 -30.73 35.06 34.46
CA ASP A 299 -30.01 34.41 35.55
C ASP A 299 -30.83 33.32 36.27
N THR A 300 -31.99 32.93 35.72
CA THR A 300 -32.76 31.78 36.18
C THR A 300 -32.60 30.63 35.21
N VAL A 301 -32.08 29.50 35.68
CA VAL A 301 -31.96 28.27 34.89
C VAL A 301 -32.80 27.19 35.54
N THR A 302 -33.74 26.62 34.79
CA THR A 302 -34.53 25.47 35.23
C THR A 302 -34.19 24.25 34.38
N VAL A 303 -33.85 23.15 35.05
CA VAL A 303 -33.58 21.87 34.41
C VAL A 303 -34.83 21.01 34.54
N TYR A 304 -35.40 20.57 33.43
CA TYR A 304 -36.61 19.75 33.38
C TYR A 304 -36.30 18.31 32.96
N SER A 305 -37.11 17.35 33.41
CA SER A 305 -37.11 16.01 32.81
C SER A 305 -37.49 16.11 31.34
N LYS A 306 -36.74 15.43 30.46
CA LYS A 306 -37.08 15.33 29.04
C LYS A 306 -38.31 14.44 28.82
N GLN A 307 -38.48 13.40 29.65
CA GLN A 307 -39.62 12.50 29.56
C GLN A 307 -40.90 13.14 30.11
N TYR A 308 -40.77 13.98 31.14
CA TYR A 308 -41.87 14.71 31.77
C TYR A 308 -41.58 16.23 31.78
N PRO A 309 -41.81 16.95 30.68
CA PRO A 309 -41.36 18.34 30.49
C PRO A 309 -41.93 19.37 31.47
N SER A 310 -43.01 19.06 32.18
CA SER A 310 -43.56 19.91 33.25
C SER A 310 -42.82 19.76 34.58
N ARG A 311 -41.87 18.83 34.69
CA ARG A 311 -41.22 18.44 35.95
C ARG A 311 -39.82 19.02 36.03
N ALA A 312 -39.69 20.11 36.78
CA ALA A 312 -38.39 20.68 37.12
C ALA A 312 -37.64 19.74 38.06
N ILE A 313 -36.44 19.32 37.66
CA ILE A 313 -35.52 18.52 38.47
C ILE A 313 -34.77 19.41 39.45
N CYS A 314 -34.28 20.57 38.98
CA CYS A 314 -33.76 21.63 39.82
C CYS A 314 -33.90 22.99 39.13
N GLN A 315 -33.83 24.05 39.92
CA GLN A 315 -33.80 25.43 39.45
C GLN A 315 -32.68 26.19 40.16
N LEU A 316 -31.85 26.88 39.39
CA LEU A 316 -30.87 27.83 39.86
C LEU A 316 -31.43 29.23 39.62
N ARG A 317 -31.40 30.09 40.64
CA ARG A 317 -31.86 31.47 40.53
C ARG A 317 -31.01 32.41 41.37
N VAL A 318 -30.73 33.60 40.84
CA VAL A 318 -30.08 34.66 41.60
C VAL A 318 -31.10 35.34 42.52
N VAL A 319 -30.73 35.46 43.80
CA VAL A 319 -31.54 36.07 44.85
C VAL A 319 -30.69 37.03 45.68
N GLU A 320 -31.33 38.00 46.32
CA GLU A 320 -30.66 38.78 47.36
C GLU A 320 -30.34 37.87 48.54
N THR A 321 -29.08 37.89 49.00
CA THR A 321 -28.61 37.02 50.10
C THR A 321 -29.42 37.24 51.38
N SER A 322 -29.88 38.48 51.62
CA SER A 322 -30.74 38.83 52.76
C SER A 322 -32.16 38.26 52.67
N GLN A 323 -32.62 37.89 51.48
CA GLN A 323 -33.98 37.39 51.19
C GLN A 323 -34.03 35.88 50.98
N MET A 324 -32.94 35.15 51.26
CA MET A 324 -32.88 33.70 51.09
C MET A 324 -33.82 32.98 52.06
N THR A 325 -34.56 31.99 51.54
CA THR A 325 -35.47 31.12 52.31
C THR A 325 -35.08 29.66 52.15
N ALA A 326 -35.40 28.82 53.13
CA ALA A 326 -35.07 27.40 53.11
C ALA A 326 -36.08 26.53 52.32
N GLY A 327 -37.33 26.99 52.23
CA GLY A 327 -38.44 26.22 51.66
C GLY A 327 -39.09 25.27 52.68
N ASP A 328 -39.77 24.24 52.18
CA ASP A 328 -40.38 23.16 52.97
C ASP A 328 -39.81 21.79 52.56
N ILE A 329 -40.31 20.70 53.13
CA ILE A 329 -39.80 19.36 52.84
C ILE A 329 -40.01 18.93 51.37
N GLY A 330 -41.07 19.41 50.71
CA GLY A 330 -41.40 19.08 49.33
C GLY A 330 -40.71 19.97 48.30
N ASN A 331 -40.40 21.22 48.63
CA ASN A 331 -39.67 22.15 47.78
C ASN A 331 -38.69 22.99 48.60
N ALA A 332 -37.40 22.72 48.44
CA ALA A 332 -36.35 23.28 49.28
C ALA A 332 -35.19 23.86 48.48
N MET A 333 -34.50 24.83 49.08
CA MET A 333 -33.17 25.20 48.66
C MET A 333 -32.17 24.17 49.17
N VAL A 334 -31.39 23.56 48.26
CA VAL A 334 -30.44 22.49 48.59
C VAL A 334 -28.99 22.95 48.60
N ALA A 335 -28.68 24.05 47.92
CA ALA A 335 -27.35 24.65 47.94
C ALA A 335 -27.43 26.13 47.55
N ASN A 336 -26.40 26.90 47.90
CA ASN A 336 -26.24 28.26 47.41
C ASN A 336 -24.77 28.66 47.36
N ALA A 337 -24.42 29.55 46.43
CA ALA A 337 -23.11 30.18 46.35
C ALA A 337 -23.27 31.70 46.34
N THR A 338 -22.42 32.39 47.11
CA THR A 338 -22.31 33.86 47.07
C THR A 338 -21.75 34.29 45.72
N LEU A 339 -22.40 35.24 45.07
CA LEU A 339 -21.92 35.86 43.84
C LEU A 339 -21.18 37.17 44.15
N ASP A 340 -21.77 38.01 45.00
CA ASP A 340 -21.20 39.28 45.45
C ASP A 340 -21.69 39.66 46.86
N SER A 341 -21.48 40.91 47.28
CA SER A 341 -21.84 41.39 48.62
C SER A 341 -23.33 41.31 48.96
N ASN A 342 -24.22 41.23 47.97
CA ASN A 342 -25.67 41.24 48.19
C ASN A 342 -26.44 40.13 47.44
N ARG A 343 -25.79 39.41 46.52
CA ARG A 343 -26.45 38.38 45.70
C ARG A 343 -25.83 37.01 45.91
N SER A 344 -26.69 36.00 45.92
CA SER A 344 -26.33 34.59 45.87
C SER A 344 -27.12 33.89 44.77
N VAL A 345 -26.53 32.86 44.17
CA VAL A 345 -27.29 31.89 43.36
C VAL A 345 -27.76 30.77 44.27
N ALA A 346 -29.08 30.54 44.30
CA ALA A 346 -29.73 29.51 45.09
C ALA A 346 -30.19 28.36 44.19
N ILE A 347 -29.89 27.12 44.58
CA ILE A 347 -30.33 25.91 43.89
C ILE A 347 -31.51 25.33 44.65
N TRP A 348 -32.65 25.24 43.97
CA TRP A 348 -33.92 24.75 44.47
C TRP A 348 -34.32 23.44 43.81
N THR A 349 -34.97 22.56 44.57
CA THR A 349 -35.50 21.30 44.06
C THR A 349 -36.89 21.04 44.63
N THR A 350 -37.79 20.56 43.78
CA THR A 350 -39.02 19.89 44.23
C THR A 350 -38.69 18.42 44.44
N ARG A 351 -38.73 17.92 45.67
CA ARG A 351 -38.41 16.52 46.00
C ARG A 351 -39.55 15.61 45.54
N TRP A 352 -39.55 15.23 44.26
CA TRP A 352 -40.67 14.56 43.60
C TRP A 352 -41.04 13.22 44.26
N GLY A 353 -40.07 12.47 44.77
CA GLY A 353 -40.36 11.23 45.52
C GLY A 353 -41.22 11.47 46.76
N TYR A 354 -40.93 12.53 47.52
CA TYR A 354 -41.73 12.93 48.68
C TYR A 354 -43.11 13.42 48.25
N VAL A 355 -43.16 14.36 47.30
CA VAL A 355 -44.41 14.96 46.81
C VAL A 355 -45.36 13.89 46.27
N ALA A 356 -44.84 12.94 45.48
CA ALA A 356 -45.61 11.82 44.94
C ALA A 356 -46.09 10.86 46.03
N ALA A 357 -45.23 10.51 46.99
CA ALA A 357 -45.60 9.62 48.09
C ALA A 357 -46.71 10.24 48.95
N LYS A 358 -46.62 11.53 49.29
CA LYS A 358 -47.68 12.22 50.02
C LYS A 358 -48.97 12.33 49.21
N GLY A 359 -48.90 12.52 47.89
CA GLY A 359 -50.06 12.48 47.01
C GLY A 359 -50.77 11.12 47.05
N GLN A 360 -50.01 10.02 47.00
CA GLN A 360 -50.54 8.66 47.06
C GLN A 360 -51.11 8.29 48.44
N LEU A 361 -50.49 8.78 49.52
CA LEU A 361 -50.91 8.51 50.91
C LEU A 361 -52.01 9.46 51.42
N GLY A 362 -52.49 10.40 50.59
CA GLY A 362 -53.53 11.37 50.97
C GLY A 362 -53.06 12.52 51.87
N GLY A 363 -51.74 12.75 51.96
CA GLY A 363 -51.12 13.75 52.84
C GLY A 363 -50.79 15.09 52.18
N GLY A 364 -51.54 15.51 51.16
CA GLY A 364 -51.43 16.85 50.56
C GLY A 364 -50.33 17.04 49.50
N GLY A 365 -49.73 15.96 49.00
CA GLY A 365 -48.78 16.01 47.88
C GLY A 365 -49.46 15.93 46.50
N GLU A 366 -48.66 15.95 45.43
CA GLU A 366 -49.17 15.83 44.06
C GLU A 366 -49.38 14.36 43.69
N SER A 367 -50.53 14.05 43.08
CA SER A 367 -50.81 12.71 42.57
C SER A 367 -50.19 12.56 41.17
N ILE A 368 -49.06 11.85 41.10
CA ILE A 368 -48.37 11.52 39.86
C ILE A 368 -48.22 10.00 39.73
N GLY A 369 -48.02 9.49 38.50
CA GLY A 369 -47.89 8.05 38.27
C GLY A 369 -46.61 7.47 38.89
N ALA A 370 -46.62 6.18 39.25
CA ALA A 370 -45.46 5.53 39.86
C ALA A 370 -44.22 5.53 38.94
N ASP A 371 -44.41 5.34 37.63
CA ASP A 371 -43.32 5.40 36.65
C ASP A 371 -42.74 6.82 36.50
N GLU A 372 -43.60 7.84 36.59
CA GLU A 372 -43.19 9.24 36.58
C GLU A 372 -42.41 9.57 37.85
N ALA A 373 -42.92 9.21 39.03
CA ALA A 373 -42.23 9.40 40.29
C ALA A 373 -40.87 8.67 40.31
N GLN A 374 -40.81 7.45 39.76
CA GLN A 374 -39.58 6.67 39.66
C GLN A 374 -38.53 7.36 38.79
N GLU A 375 -38.90 7.87 37.62
CA GLU A 375 -37.96 8.62 36.75
C GLU A 375 -37.44 9.89 37.44
N LEU A 376 -38.32 10.64 38.13
CA LEU A 376 -37.93 11.87 38.80
C LEU A 376 -37.02 11.61 40.00
N VAL A 377 -37.29 10.56 40.78
CA VAL A 377 -36.40 10.15 41.89
C VAL A 377 -35.06 9.66 41.37
N ASP A 378 -35.05 8.90 40.27
CA ASP A 378 -33.82 8.41 39.65
C ASP A 378 -32.93 9.58 39.18
N LEU A 379 -33.51 10.56 38.47
CA LEU A 379 -32.83 11.77 38.05
C LEU A 379 -32.30 12.59 39.24
N GLN A 380 -33.11 12.77 40.29
CA GLN A 380 -32.73 13.60 41.43
C GLN A 380 -31.67 12.96 42.32
N THR A 381 -31.60 11.63 42.38
CA THR A 381 -30.68 10.90 43.27
C THR A 381 -29.47 10.32 42.55
N GLY A 382 -29.43 10.41 41.22
CA GLY A 382 -28.41 9.74 40.41
C GLY A 382 -28.51 8.22 40.50
N GLY A 383 -29.74 7.69 40.56
CA GLY A 383 -30.03 6.25 40.70
C GLY A 383 -29.75 5.65 42.07
N LYS A 384 -29.56 6.49 43.12
CA LYS A 384 -29.25 6.01 44.47
C LYS A 384 -30.48 5.64 45.30
N ALA A 385 -31.66 6.05 44.89
CA ALA A 385 -32.93 5.67 45.52
C ALA A 385 -33.99 5.33 44.48
N THR A 386 -35.00 4.57 44.90
CA THR A 386 -36.21 4.32 44.12
C THR A 386 -37.41 5.04 44.72
N TYR A 387 -38.43 5.29 43.90
CA TYR A 387 -39.68 5.87 44.40
C TYR A 387 -40.33 4.96 45.45
N GLN A 388 -40.30 3.64 45.23
CA GLN A 388 -40.87 2.68 46.17
C GLN A 388 -40.22 2.76 47.57
N GLN A 389 -38.89 2.91 47.65
CA GLN A 389 -38.20 3.09 48.93
C GLN A 389 -38.69 4.33 49.69
N ILE A 390 -38.94 5.43 48.95
CA ILE A 390 -39.45 6.67 49.54
C ILE A 390 -40.90 6.49 49.98
N LEU A 391 -41.75 5.88 49.14
CA LEU A 391 -43.15 5.60 49.45
C LEU A 391 -43.29 4.72 50.70
N ASP A 392 -42.50 3.64 50.78
CA ASP A 392 -42.51 2.74 51.94
C ASP A 392 -42.09 3.48 53.21
N ALA A 393 -41.05 4.30 53.14
CA ALA A 393 -40.60 5.10 54.27
C ALA A 393 -41.70 6.08 54.73
N GLU A 394 -42.33 6.81 53.82
CA GLU A 394 -43.41 7.76 54.14
C GLU A 394 -44.66 7.06 54.71
N SER A 395 -44.95 5.83 54.30
CA SER A 395 -46.08 5.05 54.85
C SER A 395 -45.92 4.70 56.34
N THR A 396 -44.68 4.74 56.85
CA THR A 396 -44.34 4.36 58.23
C THR A 396 -44.12 5.54 59.17
N GLY A 397 -44.14 6.78 58.65
CA GLY A 397 -44.10 8.01 59.45
C GLY A 397 -43.43 9.19 58.75
N ASP A 398 -43.93 10.40 59.04
CA ASP A 398 -43.45 11.69 58.54
C ASP A 398 -42.05 12.01 59.11
N SER A 399 -41.00 11.41 58.54
CA SER A 399 -39.55 11.71 58.73
C SER A 399 -38.68 10.56 58.23
N ASN A 400 -39.24 9.36 58.04
CA ASN A 400 -38.46 8.16 57.75
C ASN A 400 -37.82 8.20 56.36
N SER A 401 -38.34 9.01 55.42
CA SER A 401 -37.70 9.20 54.11
C SER A 401 -36.54 10.19 54.13
N SER A 402 -36.30 10.94 55.21
CA SER A 402 -35.27 12.00 55.26
C SER A 402 -33.88 11.54 54.76
N PRO A 403 -33.37 10.33 55.12
CA PRO A 403 -32.11 9.84 54.59
C PRO A 403 -32.13 9.65 53.06
N LEU A 404 -33.26 9.21 52.50
CA LEU A 404 -33.44 9.01 51.06
C LEU A 404 -33.57 10.36 50.33
N LEU A 405 -34.28 11.32 50.91
CA LEU A 405 -34.38 12.68 50.37
C LEU A 405 -33.02 13.38 50.34
N THR A 406 -32.19 13.13 51.36
CA THR A 406 -30.83 13.68 51.46
C THR A 406 -29.92 13.14 50.35
N LEU A 407 -30.17 11.93 49.81
CA LEU A 407 -29.43 11.41 48.66
C LEU A 407 -29.62 12.31 47.43
N GLY A 408 -30.82 12.86 47.25
CA GLY A 408 -31.11 13.79 46.17
C GLY A 408 -30.37 15.11 46.33
N ASP A 409 -30.46 15.70 47.53
CA ASP A 409 -29.74 16.93 47.86
C ASP A 409 -28.22 16.74 47.68
N THR A 410 -27.68 15.62 48.15
CA THR A 410 -26.26 15.26 48.02
C THR A 410 -25.86 15.09 46.56
N PHE A 411 -26.70 14.48 45.72
CA PHE A 411 -26.43 14.35 44.30
C PHE A 411 -26.32 15.74 43.64
N ILE A 412 -27.28 16.64 43.88
CA ILE A 412 -27.24 18.02 43.35
C ILE A 412 -26.01 18.79 43.88
N GLN A 413 -25.71 18.67 45.17
CA GLN A 413 -24.56 19.33 45.79
C GLN A 413 -23.22 18.84 45.23
N SER A 414 -23.08 17.53 45.01
CA SER A 414 -21.85 16.91 44.51
C SER A 414 -21.63 17.08 43.01
N THR A 415 -22.64 17.55 42.26
CA THR A 415 -22.58 17.68 40.79
C THR A 415 -22.84 19.10 40.29
N VAL A 416 -24.08 19.57 40.36
CA VAL A 416 -24.50 20.90 39.88
C VAL A 416 -23.83 22.00 40.70
N PHE A 417 -23.90 21.89 42.03
CA PHE A 417 -23.31 22.91 42.91
C PHE A 417 -21.77 22.89 42.89
N SER A 418 -21.15 21.71 42.80
CA SER A 418 -19.69 21.59 42.79
C SER A 418 -19.05 22.16 41.52
N SER A 419 -19.77 22.16 40.39
CA SER A 419 -19.34 22.78 39.12
C SER A 419 -19.66 24.28 39.01
N LEU A 420 -20.49 24.81 39.91
CA LEU A 420 -20.96 26.18 39.89
C LEU A 420 -19.84 27.19 40.13
N LYS A 421 -19.75 28.21 39.28
CA LYS A 421 -18.78 29.31 39.37
C LYS A 421 -19.47 30.65 39.12
N ALA A 422 -19.17 31.65 39.95
CA ALA A 422 -19.54 33.04 39.68
C ALA A 422 -18.76 33.56 38.46
N LYS A 423 -19.36 34.49 37.71
CA LYS A 423 -18.74 35.15 36.55
C LYS A 423 -18.39 36.61 36.82
#